data_AF-A0A971P9U7-F1
#
_entry.id   AF-A0A971P9U7-F1
#
_cell.length_a   1.000
_cell.length_b   1.000
_cell.length_c   1.000
_cell.angle_alpha   90.00
_cell.angle_beta   90.00
_cell.angle_gamma   90.00
#
_symmetry.space_group_name_H-M   'P 1'
#
loop_
_entity.id
_entity.type
_entity.pdbx_description
1 polymer ?
#
loop_
_entity_poly.entity_id
_entity_poly.type
_entity_poly.pdbx_seq_one_letter_code
_entity_poly.pdbx_strand_id
1 'polypeptide(L)'
;MNKGLIDQIVNFVREIFAGLDSGYLFFGGPVDIVRYVFDIILITFVVYQLLKLLRQTRAWQLLQGLFLIVLFTMVCSILGLEMVGFIFDNILYVVAIAFVIIFQPELRKALETVGLKSFSTFSNALSSEYQEGADNISLMIENIVGACSEMSKSYTGALIIIERNSKLSELLEQENAVNLDSSVTKEMLTSIFYKGSPLHDGAVLIRNNRIAAARCHVPLSESLHTKVSFGTRHRAAVGASEMGDAIAVAVSEERGKISLALNGCLYEMRGGEELKRNLLYVFGIAGAPGKNRRKSRRITNPFPKRGSVSVAHSAGNVDEIIRSKGSDLVDGEIVAVSAVNATCASDSSEKVTDPVSELPIAAKKSELEFRRSIPKKIAYILASFLISLSLWMYIQINTNPVEMKQITVPLQFRSEGVLESKGLETTDYTIQNVNISIVGRKNVIDDFSDTDIGAYIDFSPITDAGVYTLPIDISSQKNVYYRVEFQNPESIAVVIYHSDE
;
A
#
# COMPACT_ATOMS: atom_id res chain seq x y z
N MET A 1 0.52 -35.40 -19.16
CA MET A 1 0.69 -35.43 -17.69
C MET A 1 0.93 -34.01 -17.23
N ASN A 2 -0.11 -33.37 -16.69
CA ASN A 2 -0.02 -31.99 -16.20
C ASN A 2 0.68 -32.06 -14.85
N LYS A 3 1.93 -31.61 -14.75
CA LYS A 3 2.64 -31.50 -13.46
C LYS A 3 1.81 -30.58 -12.56
N GLY A 4 1.43 -31.06 -11.37
CA GLY A 4 0.58 -30.31 -10.46
C GLY A 4 1.24 -28.99 -10.05
N LEU A 5 0.44 -28.00 -9.63
CA LEU A 5 0.93 -26.69 -9.16
C LEU A 5 2.01 -26.85 -8.08
N ILE A 6 1.90 -27.89 -7.25
CA ILE A 6 2.89 -28.25 -6.22
C ILE A 6 4.20 -28.75 -6.83
N ASP A 7 4.18 -29.58 -7.88
CA ASP A 7 5.39 -30.01 -8.57
C ASP A 7 6.11 -28.82 -9.21
N GLN A 8 5.36 -27.84 -9.72
CA GLN A 8 5.93 -26.60 -10.23
C GLN A 8 6.60 -25.79 -9.11
N ILE A 9 5.97 -25.68 -7.94
CA ILE A 9 6.56 -25.00 -6.77
C ILE A 9 7.80 -25.74 -6.28
N VAL A 10 7.79 -27.08 -6.20
CA VAL A 10 8.92 -27.86 -5.72
C VAL A 10 10.10 -27.78 -6.69
N ASN A 11 9.86 -27.87 -8.00
CA ASN A 11 10.90 -27.68 -9.01
C ASN A 11 11.46 -26.26 -8.97
N PHE A 12 10.60 -25.26 -8.83
CA PHE A 12 11.02 -23.88 -8.65
C PHE A 12 11.92 -23.69 -7.42
N VAL A 13 11.57 -24.28 -6.28
CA VAL A 13 12.41 -24.24 -5.06
C VAL A 13 13.74 -24.97 -5.28
N ARG A 14 13.74 -26.10 -6.00
CA ARG A 14 15.00 -26.80 -6.33
C ARG A 14 15.90 -25.98 -7.24
N GLU A 15 15.33 -25.36 -8.27
CA GLU A 15 16.05 -24.46 -9.18
C GLU A 15 16.58 -23.22 -8.45
N ILE A 16 15.83 -22.69 -7.48
CA ILE A 16 16.29 -21.65 -6.56
C ILE A 16 17.58 -22.08 -5.86
N PHE A 17 17.55 -23.24 -5.20
CA PHE A 17 18.70 -23.71 -4.43
C PHE A 17 19.89 -24.04 -5.35
N ALA A 18 19.64 -24.63 -6.52
CA ALA A 18 20.68 -24.89 -7.52
C ALA A 18 21.29 -23.60 -8.08
N GLY A 19 20.46 -22.58 -8.35
CA GLY A 19 20.92 -21.26 -8.80
C GLY A 19 21.76 -20.54 -7.74
N LEU A 20 21.35 -20.61 -6.47
CA LEU A 20 22.14 -20.05 -5.35
C LEU A 20 23.50 -20.74 -5.17
N ASP A 21 23.60 -22.03 -5.48
CA ASP A 21 24.86 -22.80 -5.38
C ASP A 21 25.92 -22.32 -6.39
N SER A 22 25.50 -21.70 -7.49
CA SER A 22 26.41 -21.05 -8.46
C SER A 22 27.09 -19.77 -7.94
N GLY A 23 26.70 -19.30 -6.75
CA GLY A 23 27.40 -18.27 -5.99
C GLY A 23 27.52 -16.94 -6.72
N TYR A 24 28.76 -16.45 -6.92
CA TYR A 24 29.03 -15.14 -7.52
C TYR A 24 28.53 -15.01 -8.97
N LEU A 25 28.43 -16.11 -9.71
CA LEU A 25 27.85 -16.11 -11.07
C LEU A 25 26.36 -15.75 -11.07
N PHE A 26 25.64 -16.09 -10.00
CA PHE A 26 24.21 -15.82 -9.87
C PHE A 26 23.93 -14.32 -9.71
N PHE A 27 24.71 -13.64 -8.87
CA PHE A 27 24.51 -12.23 -8.56
C PHE A 27 25.16 -11.29 -9.58
N GLY A 28 26.10 -11.78 -10.40
CA GLY A 28 26.82 -10.97 -11.37
C GLY A 28 27.72 -9.92 -10.71
N GLY A 29 27.87 -8.76 -11.35
CA GLY A 29 28.78 -7.72 -10.88
C GLY A 29 28.25 -6.83 -9.76
N PRO A 30 29.11 -6.02 -9.13
CA PRO A 30 28.69 -5.01 -8.15
C PRO A 30 27.60 -4.07 -8.68
N VAL A 31 27.68 -3.71 -9.96
CA VAL A 31 26.67 -2.85 -10.63
C VAL A 31 25.34 -3.58 -10.77
N ASP A 32 25.35 -4.88 -11.06
CA ASP A 32 24.13 -5.69 -11.17
C ASP A 32 23.45 -5.86 -9.82
N ILE A 33 24.22 -6.04 -8.75
CA ILE A 33 23.71 -6.09 -7.37
C ILE A 33 22.97 -4.79 -7.03
N VAL A 34 23.55 -3.63 -7.35
CA VAL A 34 22.89 -2.34 -7.13
C VAL A 34 21.58 -2.23 -7.92
N ARG A 35 21.55 -2.70 -9.18
CA ARG A 35 20.34 -2.75 -9.99
C ARG A 35 19.27 -3.64 -9.35
N TYR A 36 19.62 -4.83 -8.85
CA TYR A 36 18.65 -5.70 -8.17
C TYR A 36 18.12 -5.12 -6.88
N VAL A 37 18.97 -4.49 -6.08
CA VAL A 37 18.53 -3.83 -4.84
C VAL A 37 17.52 -2.74 -5.17
N PHE A 38 17.79 -1.92 -6.19
CA PHE A 38 16.85 -0.90 -6.63
C PHE A 38 15.53 -1.50 -7.14
N ASP A 39 15.61 -2.56 -7.94
CA ASP A 39 14.43 -3.24 -8.51
C ASP A 39 13.54 -3.86 -7.41
N ILE A 40 14.15 -4.57 -6.44
CA ILE A 40 13.45 -5.14 -5.28
C ILE A 40 12.82 -4.05 -4.42
N ILE A 41 13.51 -2.92 -4.18
CA ILE A 41 12.95 -1.80 -3.41
C ILE A 41 11.73 -1.21 -4.13
N LEU A 42 11.82 -1.01 -5.44
CA LEU A 42 10.76 -0.44 -6.25
C LEU A 42 9.53 -1.35 -6.27
N ILE A 43 9.71 -2.64 -6.53
CA ILE A 43 8.62 -3.62 -6.52
C ILE A 43 8.04 -3.75 -5.10
N THR A 44 8.87 -3.77 -4.06
CA THR A 44 8.40 -3.78 -2.66
C THR A 44 7.51 -2.59 -2.35
N PHE A 45 7.86 -1.38 -2.84
CA PHE A 45 7.02 -0.20 -2.68
C PHE A 45 5.67 -0.35 -3.38
N VAL A 46 5.64 -0.81 -4.63
CA VAL A 46 4.40 -1.03 -5.39
C VAL A 46 3.51 -2.08 -4.71
N VAL A 47 4.08 -3.24 -4.34
CA VAL A 47 3.37 -4.31 -3.65
C VAL A 47 2.83 -3.84 -2.30
N TYR A 48 3.62 -3.06 -1.54
CA TYR A 48 3.17 -2.49 -0.27
C TYR A 48 1.95 -1.59 -0.45
N GLN A 49 1.97 -0.71 -1.47
CA GLN A 49 0.84 0.17 -1.75
C GLN A 49 -0.40 -0.63 -2.17
N LEU A 50 -0.22 -1.69 -2.97
CA LEU A 50 -1.30 -2.59 -3.36
C LEU A 50 -1.90 -3.33 -2.15
N LEU A 51 -1.08 -3.92 -1.28
CA LEU A 51 -1.55 -4.57 -0.05
C LEU A 51 -2.24 -3.58 0.91
N LYS A 52 -1.73 -2.34 0.99
CA LYS A 52 -2.34 -1.28 1.79
C LYS A 52 -3.72 -0.89 1.29
N LEU A 53 -3.92 -0.84 -0.04
CA LEU A 53 -5.23 -0.59 -0.67
C LEU A 53 -6.20 -1.74 -0.37
N LEU A 54 -5.76 -3.00 -0.51
CA LEU A 54 -6.61 -4.17 -0.28
C LEU A 54 -7.02 -4.33 1.19
N ARG A 55 -6.20 -3.87 2.14
CA ARG A 55 -6.40 -4.08 3.59
C ARG A 55 -7.76 -3.68 4.14
N GLN A 56 -8.39 -2.65 3.57
CA GLN A 56 -9.70 -2.15 4.04
C GLN A 56 -10.86 -2.66 3.20
N THR A 57 -10.61 -3.59 2.29
CA THR A 57 -11.61 -4.12 1.37
C THR A 57 -11.97 -5.56 1.72
N ARG A 58 -13.15 -6.01 1.28
CA ARG A 58 -13.57 -7.42 1.34
C ARG A 58 -12.58 -8.34 0.62
N ALA A 59 -11.80 -7.84 -0.33
CA ALA A 59 -10.78 -8.60 -1.04
C ALA A 59 -9.67 -9.14 -0.12
N TRP A 60 -9.38 -8.49 1.02
CA TRP A 60 -8.41 -9.01 1.98
C TRP A 60 -8.87 -10.33 2.61
N GLN A 61 -10.17 -10.47 2.91
CA GLN A 61 -10.74 -11.71 3.44
C GLN A 61 -10.70 -12.83 2.39
N LEU A 62 -10.99 -12.50 1.13
CA LEU A 62 -10.89 -13.44 0.02
C LEU A 62 -9.46 -13.96 -0.17
N LEU A 63 -8.46 -13.07 -0.07
CA LEU A 63 -7.05 -13.45 -0.21
C LEU A 63 -6.59 -14.38 0.92
N GLN A 64 -7.07 -14.17 2.16
CA GLN A 64 -6.83 -15.09 3.28
C GLN A 64 -7.48 -16.46 3.05
N GLY A 65 -8.71 -16.49 2.49
CA GLY A 65 -9.38 -17.74 2.12
C GLY A 65 -8.62 -18.51 1.04
N LEU A 66 -8.14 -17.82 0.01
CA LEU A 66 -7.31 -18.41 -1.05
C LEU A 66 -6.00 -18.99 -0.47
N PHE A 67 -5.33 -18.24 0.41
CA PHE A 67 -4.12 -18.72 1.09
C PHE A 67 -4.36 -20.00 1.91
N LEU A 68 -5.51 -20.09 2.61
CA LEU A 68 -5.89 -21.28 3.37
C LEU A 68 -6.10 -22.49 2.46
N ILE A 69 -6.72 -22.29 1.29
CA ILE A 69 -6.91 -23.35 0.29
C ILE A 69 -5.56 -23.90 -0.18
N VAL A 70 -4.62 -23.02 -0.54
CA VAL A 70 -3.26 -23.42 -0.95
C VAL A 70 -2.55 -24.19 0.17
N LEU A 71 -2.65 -23.72 1.40
CA LEU A 71 -2.08 -24.40 2.56
C LEU A 71 -2.66 -25.81 2.74
N PHE A 72 -3.98 -25.95 2.59
CA PHE A 72 -4.66 -27.24 2.70
C PHE A 72 -4.18 -28.22 1.64
N THR A 73 -4.09 -27.80 0.37
CA THR A 73 -3.56 -28.65 -0.71
C THR A 73 -2.12 -29.07 -0.44
N MET A 74 -1.28 -28.18 0.11
CA MET A 74 0.09 -28.51 0.50
C MET A 74 0.13 -29.58 1.60
N VAL A 75 -0.74 -29.47 2.62
CA VAL A 75 -0.86 -30.48 3.69
C VAL A 75 -1.30 -31.83 3.13
N CYS A 76 -2.30 -31.86 2.24
CA CYS A 76 -2.75 -33.10 1.60
C CYS A 76 -1.61 -33.79 0.82
N SER A 77 -0.79 -33.01 0.10
CA SER A 77 0.35 -33.55 -0.64
C SER A 77 1.44 -34.10 0.28
N ILE A 78 1.79 -33.40 1.35
CA ILE A 78 2.79 -33.86 2.32
C ILE A 78 2.35 -35.15 3.01
N LEU A 79 1.05 -35.28 3.31
CA LEU A 79 0.47 -36.47 3.95
C LEU A 79 0.19 -37.61 2.95
N GLY A 80 0.39 -37.41 1.64
CA GLY A 80 0.10 -38.40 0.61
C GLY A 80 -1.40 -38.71 0.43
N LEU A 81 -2.29 -37.76 0.76
CA LEU A 81 -3.74 -37.93 0.67
C LEU A 81 -4.26 -37.77 -0.77
N GLU A 82 -3.95 -38.72 -1.64
CA GLU A 82 -4.26 -38.65 -3.08
C GLU A 82 -5.76 -38.54 -3.40
N MET A 83 -6.60 -39.33 -2.73
CA MET A 83 -8.06 -39.28 -2.95
C MET A 83 -8.69 -37.95 -2.53
N VAL A 84 -8.25 -37.39 -1.41
CA VAL A 84 -8.75 -36.09 -0.92
C VAL A 84 -8.28 -34.99 -1.85
N GLY A 85 -7.01 -35.00 -2.26
CA GLY A 85 -6.47 -34.06 -3.24
C GLY A 85 -7.24 -34.09 -4.55
N PHE A 86 -7.49 -35.29 -5.11
CA PHE A 86 -8.25 -35.46 -6.35
C PHE A 86 -9.66 -34.85 -6.25
N ILE A 87 -10.42 -35.16 -5.20
CA ILE A 87 -11.77 -34.61 -5.02
C ILE A 87 -11.72 -33.08 -4.88
N PHE A 88 -10.78 -32.58 -4.08
CA PHE A 88 -10.65 -31.16 -3.82
C PHE A 88 -10.27 -30.35 -5.07
N ASP A 89 -9.36 -30.87 -5.91
CA ASP A 89 -8.97 -30.24 -7.18
C ASP A 89 -10.17 -30.12 -8.14
N ASN A 90 -11.00 -31.16 -8.23
CA ASN A 90 -12.22 -31.13 -9.05
C ASN A 90 -13.24 -30.11 -8.52
N ILE A 91 -13.42 -30.03 -7.20
CA ILE A 91 -14.30 -29.04 -6.58
C ILE A 91 -13.77 -27.62 -6.81
N LEU A 92 -12.47 -27.39 -6.61
CA LEU A 92 -11.84 -26.09 -6.85
C LEU A 92 -12.01 -25.62 -8.29
N TYR A 93 -11.92 -26.53 -9.26
CA TYR A 93 -12.14 -26.21 -10.67
C TYR A 93 -13.56 -25.65 -10.91
N VAL A 94 -14.58 -26.33 -10.37
CA VAL A 94 -15.98 -25.88 -10.48
C VAL A 94 -16.20 -24.56 -9.73
N VAL A 95 -15.66 -24.43 -8.52
CA VAL A 95 -15.77 -23.21 -7.69
C VAL A 95 -15.08 -22.03 -8.37
N ALA A 96 -13.93 -22.22 -9.02
CA ALA A 96 -13.23 -21.17 -9.74
C ALA A 96 -14.05 -20.63 -10.92
N ILE A 97 -14.69 -21.52 -11.69
CA ILE A 97 -15.59 -21.12 -12.78
C ILE A 97 -16.79 -20.35 -12.22
N ALA A 98 -17.44 -20.88 -11.18
CA ALA A 98 -18.57 -20.22 -10.52
C ALA A 98 -18.18 -18.84 -9.97
N PHE A 99 -16.98 -18.73 -9.39
CA PHE A 99 -16.44 -17.47 -8.88
C PHE A 99 -16.30 -16.44 -10.00
N VAL A 100 -15.70 -16.79 -11.14
CA VAL A 100 -15.55 -15.85 -12.28
C VAL A 100 -16.92 -15.37 -12.77
N ILE A 101 -17.90 -16.27 -12.87
CA ILE A 101 -19.26 -15.91 -13.31
C ILE A 101 -19.94 -14.98 -12.30
N ILE A 102 -19.85 -15.29 -11.00
CA ILE A 102 -20.48 -14.51 -9.93
C ILE A 102 -19.82 -13.14 -9.81
N PHE A 103 -18.50 -13.05 -9.92
CA PHE A 103 -17.73 -11.81 -9.79
C PHE A 103 -17.61 -11.01 -11.10
N GLN A 104 -18.16 -11.51 -12.20
CA GLN A 104 -18.13 -10.81 -13.49
C GLN A 104 -18.69 -9.37 -13.39
N PRO A 105 -19.81 -9.09 -12.71
CA PRO A 105 -20.34 -7.73 -12.54
C PRO A 105 -19.40 -6.81 -11.75
N GLU A 106 -18.74 -7.31 -10.71
CA GLU A 106 -17.80 -6.57 -9.87
C GLU A 106 -16.51 -6.26 -10.63
N LEU A 107 -15.97 -7.23 -11.37
CA LEU A 107 -14.81 -7.04 -12.23
C LEU A 107 -15.11 -5.97 -13.30
N ARG A 108 -16.30 -6.03 -13.90
CA ARG A 108 -16.78 -5.01 -14.83
C ARG A 108 -16.85 -3.64 -14.17
N LYS A 109 -17.52 -3.50 -13.02
CA LYS A 109 -17.61 -2.23 -12.27
C LYS A 109 -16.24 -1.68 -11.87
N ALA A 110 -15.31 -2.56 -11.47
CA ALA A 110 -13.95 -2.16 -11.11
C ALA A 110 -13.19 -1.61 -12.33
N LEU A 111 -13.27 -2.27 -13.48
CA LEU A 111 -12.65 -1.81 -14.73
C LEU A 111 -13.30 -0.52 -15.24
N GLU A 112 -14.62 -0.39 -15.17
CA GLU A 112 -15.34 0.84 -15.50
C GLU A 112 -14.87 2.00 -14.60
N THR A 113 -14.72 1.75 -13.29
CA THR A 113 -14.23 2.75 -12.34
C THR A 113 -12.77 3.15 -12.59
N VAL A 114 -11.90 2.20 -12.94
CA VAL A 114 -10.48 2.45 -13.26
C VAL A 114 -10.34 3.19 -14.60
N GLY A 115 -11.13 2.81 -15.61
CA GLY A 115 -11.18 3.47 -16.92
C GLY A 115 -11.64 4.93 -16.81
N LEU A 116 -12.65 5.19 -15.99
CA LEU A 116 -13.15 6.56 -15.73
C LEU A 116 -12.20 7.38 -14.83
N LYS A 117 -11.50 6.75 -13.88
CA LYS A 117 -10.52 7.45 -13.00
C LYS A 117 -9.23 7.80 -13.71
N SER A 118 -8.71 6.93 -14.59
CA SER A 118 -7.38 7.13 -15.19
C SER A 118 -7.33 8.41 -16.05
N PHE A 119 -8.41 8.75 -16.76
CA PHE A 119 -8.43 9.94 -17.62
C PHE A 119 -8.75 11.25 -16.86
N SER A 120 -9.64 11.19 -15.86
CA SER A 120 -10.05 12.37 -15.08
C SER A 120 -9.07 12.72 -13.94
N THR A 121 -8.38 11.74 -13.35
CA THR A 121 -7.40 12.00 -12.28
C THR A 121 -6.01 12.31 -12.83
N PHE A 122 -5.63 11.77 -13.99
CA PHE A 122 -4.36 12.14 -14.63
C PHE A 122 -4.35 13.57 -15.19
N SER A 123 -5.50 14.07 -15.65
CA SER A 123 -5.66 15.48 -16.04
C SER A 123 -5.66 16.43 -14.83
N ASN A 124 -6.28 16.04 -13.71
CA ASN A 124 -6.30 16.86 -12.48
C ASN A 124 -5.05 16.73 -11.60
N ALA A 125 -4.17 15.75 -11.83
CA ALA A 125 -2.89 15.62 -11.13
C ALA A 125 -1.77 16.48 -11.77
N LEU A 126 -2.02 17.04 -12.95
CA LEU A 126 -1.11 17.89 -13.71
C LEU A 126 -1.44 19.39 -13.61
N SER A 127 -2.60 19.76 -13.03
CA SER A 127 -2.93 21.14 -12.69
C SER A 127 -2.62 21.41 -11.22
N SER A 128 -1.65 22.30 -11.00
CA SER A 128 -1.38 22.94 -9.72
C SER A 128 -2.57 23.80 -9.31
N GLU A 129 -3.57 23.22 -8.65
CA GLU A 129 -4.78 23.93 -8.25
C GLU A 129 -5.18 23.60 -6.81
N TYR A 130 -4.24 23.82 -5.87
CA TYR A 130 -4.52 23.73 -4.44
C TYR A 130 -5.11 25.03 -3.85
N GLN A 131 -5.28 26.08 -4.66
CA GLN A 131 -5.75 27.40 -4.18
C GLN A 131 -7.16 27.76 -4.69
N GLU A 132 -7.53 27.43 -5.94
CA GLU A 132 -8.91 27.67 -6.46
C GLU A 132 -9.95 26.67 -5.92
N GLY A 133 -9.54 25.48 -5.47
CA GLY A 133 -10.46 24.49 -4.89
C GLY A 133 -11.03 24.88 -3.51
N ALA A 134 -10.27 25.62 -2.70
CA ALA A 134 -10.67 25.98 -1.33
C ALA A 134 -11.78 27.05 -1.31
N ASP A 135 -11.70 28.03 -2.22
CA ASP A 135 -12.70 29.09 -2.37
C ASP A 135 -14.03 28.52 -2.86
N ASN A 136 -13.97 27.59 -3.81
CA ASN A 136 -15.13 26.89 -4.35
C ASN A 136 -15.88 26.06 -3.29
N ILE A 137 -15.16 25.34 -2.41
CA ILE A 137 -15.79 24.57 -1.33
C ILE A 137 -16.35 25.50 -0.24
N SER A 138 -15.68 26.61 0.07
CA SER A 138 -16.17 27.60 1.03
C SER A 138 -17.51 28.18 0.59
N LEU A 139 -17.62 28.56 -0.69
CA LEU A 139 -18.85 29.05 -1.30
C LEU A 139 -19.96 27.98 -1.32
N MET A 140 -19.62 26.72 -1.57
CA MET A 140 -20.55 25.59 -1.44
C MET A 140 -21.15 25.50 -0.04
N ILE A 141 -20.30 25.54 0.98
CA ILE A 141 -20.70 25.44 2.39
C ILE A 141 -21.61 26.61 2.76
N GLU A 142 -21.29 27.83 2.32
CA GLU A 142 -22.13 29.00 2.55
C GLU A 142 -23.52 28.86 1.91
N ASN A 143 -23.60 28.36 0.68
CA ASN A 143 -24.87 28.10 0.00
C ASN A 143 -25.70 27.02 0.71
N ILE A 144 -25.06 25.91 1.13
CA ILE A 144 -25.73 24.84 1.89
C ILE A 144 -26.25 25.37 3.23
N VAL A 145 -25.42 26.09 3.99
CA VAL A 145 -25.80 26.65 5.30
C VAL A 145 -26.92 27.68 5.15
N GLY A 146 -26.84 28.53 4.13
CA GLY A 146 -27.88 29.50 3.80
C GLY A 146 -29.21 28.83 3.49
N ALA A 147 -29.20 27.77 2.68
CA ALA A 147 -30.38 27.00 2.33
C ALA A 147 -30.97 26.27 3.55
N CYS A 148 -30.13 25.57 4.32
CA CYS A 148 -30.57 24.87 5.53
C CYS A 148 -31.15 25.81 6.58
N SER A 149 -30.58 27.02 6.73
CA SER A 149 -31.08 28.02 7.67
C SER A 149 -32.45 28.57 7.25
N GLU A 150 -32.69 28.73 5.94
CA GLU A 150 -34.00 29.16 5.43
C GLU A 150 -35.05 28.05 5.54
N MET A 151 -34.69 26.82 5.15
CA MET A 151 -35.56 25.64 5.29
C MET A 151 -35.89 25.32 6.75
N SER A 152 -34.95 25.58 7.67
CA SER A 152 -35.16 25.48 9.11
C SER A 152 -36.26 26.45 9.60
N LYS A 153 -36.24 27.70 9.15
CA LYS A 153 -37.25 28.71 9.50
C LYS A 153 -38.62 28.42 8.90
N SER A 154 -38.66 27.87 7.69
CA SER A 154 -39.92 27.53 7.00
C SER A 154 -40.44 26.12 7.33
N TYR A 155 -39.79 25.39 8.25
CA TYR A 155 -40.12 24.00 8.57
C TYR A 155 -40.23 23.10 7.32
N THR A 156 -39.27 23.30 6.41
CA THR A 156 -39.11 22.51 5.18
C THR A 156 -38.07 21.43 5.42
N GLY A 157 -38.48 20.17 5.25
CA GLY A 157 -37.57 19.03 5.41
C GLY A 157 -36.56 18.94 4.28
N ALA A 158 -35.29 18.71 4.61
CA ALA A 158 -34.23 18.60 3.63
C ALA A 158 -33.23 17.50 4.00
N LEU A 159 -32.62 16.90 2.99
CA LEU A 159 -31.56 15.90 3.14
C LEU A 159 -30.51 16.09 2.06
N ILE A 160 -29.35 16.63 2.44
CA ILE A 160 -28.24 16.91 1.54
C ILE A 160 -27.09 15.98 1.86
N ILE A 161 -26.62 15.21 0.88
CA ILE A 161 -25.49 14.29 1.00
C ILE A 161 -24.33 14.88 0.22
N ILE A 162 -23.18 15.00 0.86
CA ILE A 162 -21.95 15.50 0.25
C ILE A 162 -20.98 14.34 0.15
N GLU A 163 -20.69 13.94 -1.09
CA GLU A 163 -19.75 12.90 -1.43
C GLU A 163 -18.31 13.34 -1.12
N ARG A 164 -17.51 12.43 -0.55
CA ARG A 164 -16.09 12.65 -0.25
C ARG A 164 -15.21 11.68 -1.04
N ASN A 165 -14.44 10.82 -0.38
CA ASN A 165 -13.53 9.91 -1.08
C ASN A 165 -14.27 8.67 -1.60
N SER A 166 -15.29 8.21 -0.88
CA SER A 166 -16.15 7.11 -1.26
C SER A 166 -17.24 7.60 -2.19
N LYS A 167 -17.28 7.05 -3.42
CA LYS A 167 -18.32 7.38 -4.40
C LYS A 167 -19.63 6.70 -4.04
N LEU A 168 -20.72 7.46 -4.02
CA LEU A 168 -22.08 6.94 -3.79
C LEU A 168 -22.83 6.74 -5.11
N SER A 169 -22.19 6.08 -6.10
CA SER A 169 -22.78 5.87 -7.43
C SER A 169 -24.10 5.11 -7.38
N GLU A 170 -24.27 4.24 -6.39
CA GLU A 170 -25.51 3.50 -6.15
C GLU A 170 -26.73 4.41 -5.94
N LEU A 171 -26.54 5.65 -5.48
CA LEU A 171 -27.60 6.64 -5.33
C LEU A 171 -27.93 7.39 -6.62
N LEU A 172 -27.01 7.41 -7.59
CA LEU A 172 -27.21 8.03 -8.92
C LEU A 172 -27.85 7.08 -9.93
N GLU A 173 -27.55 5.78 -9.81
CA GLU A 173 -28.01 4.75 -10.75
C GLU A 173 -29.46 4.30 -10.48
N GLN A 174 -30.12 4.85 -9.46
CA GLN A 174 -31.51 4.51 -9.12
C GLN A 174 -32.48 5.11 -10.14
N GLU A 175 -33.50 4.35 -10.55
CA GLU A 175 -34.48 4.77 -11.56
C GLU A 175 -35.25 6.05 -11.17
N ASN A 176 -35.42 6.29 -9.87
CA ASN A 176 -36.10 7.47 -9.33
C ASN A 176 -35.20 8.70 -9.16
N ALA A 177 -33.88 8.54 -9.22
CA ALA A 177 -32.95 9.65 -9.08
C ALA A 177 -32.97 10.53 -10.34
N VAL A 178 -33.04 11.84 -10.16
CA VAL A 178 -33.03 12.82 -11.27
C VAL A 178 -31.65 13.46 -11.34
N ASN A 179 -30.91 13.18 -12.40
CA ASN A 179 -29.60 13.80 -12.66
C ASN A 179 -29.79 15.26 -13.09
N LEU A 180 -29.14 16.18 -12.38
CA LEU A 180 -29.33 17.63 -12.58
C LEU A 180 -28.07 18.36 -13.03
N ASP A 181 -26.89 17.85 -12.66
CA ASP A 181 -25.58 18.47 -12.88
C ASP A 181 -25.60 20.01 -12.81
N SER A 182 -25.98 20.55 -11.65
CA SER A 182 -26.18 21.99 -11.44
C SER A 182 -25.25 22.55 -10.36
N SER A 183 -25.05 23.87 -10.37
CA SER A 183 -24.24 24.55 -9.36
C SER A 183 -24.94 24.55 -8.00
N VAL A 184 -24.18 24.41 -6.91
CA VAL A 184 -24.73 24.43 -5.55
C VAL A 184 -25.05 25.86 -5.12
N THR A 185 -26.26 26.32 -5.40
CA THR A 185 -26.76 27.63 -4.92
C THR A 185 -27.86 27.46 -3.88
N LYS A 186 -28.01 28.46 -3.02
CA LYS A 186 -29.06 28.50 -2.00
C LYS A 186 -30.46 28.38 -2.63
N GLU A 187 -30.69 29.10 -3.73
CA GLU A 187 -31.95 29.13 -4.46
C GLU A 187 -32.27 27.77 -5.10
N MET A 188 -31.25 27.08 -5.64
CA MET A 188 -31.45 25.74 -6.22
C MET A 188 -31.81 24.72 -5.14
N LEU A 189 -31.09 24.71 -4.02
CA LEU A 189 -31.37 23.79 -2.92
C LEU A 189 -32.76 24.02 -2.31
N THR A 190 -33.14 25.28 -2.07
CA THR A 190 -34.47 25.62 -1.55
C THR A 190 -35.58 25.27 -2.55
N SER A 191 -35.36 25.43 -3.86
CA SER A 191 -36.31 25.02 -4.90
C SER A 191 -36.47 23.49 -5.00
N ILE A 192 -35.38 22.72 -4.82
CA ILE A 192 -35.45 21.26 -4.85
C ILE A 192 -36.33 20.74 -3.70
N PHE A 193 -36.11 21.23 -2.48
CA PHE A 193 -36.83 20.78 -1.28
C PHE A 193 -38.19 21.46 -1.04
N TYR A 194 -38.61 22.37 -1.92
CA TYR A 194 -39.94 22.96 -1.84
C TYR A 194 -41.02 21.87 -1.90
N LYS A 195 -41.99 21.88 -0.96
CA LYS A 195 -42.99 20.80 -0.80
C LYS A 195 -43.83 20.52 -2.06
N GLY A 196 -43.97 21.50 -2.97
CA GLY A 196 -44.66 21.32 -4.25
C GLY A 196 -43.79 20.82 -5.41
N SER A 197 -42.47 20.70 -5.21
CA SER A 197 -41.53 20.26 -6.24
C SER A 197 -41.52 18.74 -6.35
N PRO A 198 -41.59 18.11 -7.53
CA PRO A 198 -41.43 16.66 -7.67
C PRO A 198 -40.08 16.10 -7.15
N LEU A 199 -39.10 16.97 -6.90
CA LEU A 199 -37.74 16.61 -6.48
C LEU A 199 -37.55 16.56 -4.95
N HIS A 200 -38.52 17.04 -4.16
CA HIS A 200 -38.36 17.22 -2.71
C HIS A 200 -38.36 15.91 -1.89
N ASP A 201 -38.81 14.82 -2.51
CA ASP A 201 -38.97 13.52 -1.88
C ASP A 201 -37.72 12.66 -2.07
N GLY A 202 -36.76 12.83 -1.16
CA GLY A 202 -35.50 12.10 -1.16
C GLY A 202 -34.32 12.97 -0.74
N ALA A 203 -33.12 12.52 -1.10
CA ALA A 203 -31.88 13.24 -0.87
C ALA A 203 -31.39 13.98 -2.12
N VAL A 204 -30.65 15.05 -1.89
CA VAL A 204 -29.79 15.69 -2.90
C VAL A 204 -28.37 15.17 -2.73
N LEU A 205 -27.76 14.68 -3.80
CA LEU A 205 -26.37 14.26 -3.82
C LEU A 205 -25.49 15.36 -4.44
N ILE A 206 -24.52 15.84 -3.66
CA ILE A 206 -23.51 16.79 -4.08
C ILE A 206 -22.19 16.04 -4.31
N ARG A 207 -21.62 16.19 -5.50
CA ARG A 207 -20.33 15.60 -5.91
C ARG A 207 -19.49 16.68 -6.58
N ASN A 208 -18.21 16.80 -6.22
CA ASN A 208 -17.27 17.74 -6.83
C ASN A 208 -17.81 19.19 -6.90
N ASN A 209 -18.38 19.69 -5.80
CA ASN A 209 -18.97 21.04 -5.73
C ASN A 209 -20.19 21.29 -6.66
N ARG A 210 -20.86 20.23 -7.11
CA ARG A 210 -22.05 20.31 -7.96
C ARG A 210 -23.15 19.38 -7.46
N ILE A 211 -24.40 19.76 -7.68
CA ILE A 211 -25.55 18.91 -7.43
C ILE A 211 -25.58 17.87 -8.56
N ALA A 212 -25.21 16.63 -8.23
CA ALA A 212 -25.18 15.53 -9.18
C ALA A 212 -26.60 15.03 -9.48
N ALA A 213 -27.39 14.78 -8.41
CA ALA A 213 -28.77 14.35 -8.53
C ALA A 213 -29.64 14.83 -7.36
N ALA A 214 -30.95 14.80 -7.58
CA ALA A 214 -31.98 14.96 -6.56
C ALA A 214 -32.89 13.72 -6.54
N ARG A 215 -33.75 13.62 -5.54
CA ARG A 215 -34.67 12.48 -5.34
C ARG A 215 -33.98 11.13 -5.11
N CYS A 216 -32.72 11.15 -4.64
CA CYS A 216 -31.98 9.95 -4.32
C CYS A 216 -32.60 9.25 -3.10
N HIS A 217 -32.86 7.95 -3.20
CA HIS A 217 -33.38 7.15 -2.10
C HIS A 217 -32.24 6.52 -1.30
N VAL A 218 -32.16 6.84 -0.02
CA VAL A 218 -31.07 6.43 0.87
C VAL A 218 -31.57 5.32 1.80
N PRO A 219 -30.81 4.24 2.03
CA PRO A 219 -31.16 3.25 3.04
C PRO A 219 -31.28 3.91 4.42
N LEU A 220 -32.30 3.52 5.18
CA LEU A 220 -32.53 4.04 6.51
C LEU A 220 -31.68 3.28 7.52
N SER A 221 -30.90 3.99 8.35
CA SER A 221 -30.18 3.33 9.45
C SER A 221 -31.17 2.76 10.47
N GLU A 222 -30.88 1.55 10.93
CA GLU A 222 -31.60 0.86 12.01
C GLU A 222 -31.15 1.35 13.40
N SER A 223 -29.96 1.96 13.50
CA SER A 223 -29.39 2.43 14.77
C SER A 223 -30.24 3.49 15.47
N LEU A 224 -31.01 4.26 14.70
CA LEU A 224 -31.92 5.30 15.19
C LEU A 224 -33.37 4.85 15.29
N HIS A 225 -33.69 3.59 14.95
CA HIS A 225 -35.06 3.08 14.95
C HIS A 225 -35.73 3.18 16.33
N THR A 226 -34.95 3.06 17.41
CA THR A 226 -35.45 3.07 18.80
C THR A 226 -35.64 4.50 19.36
N LYS A 227 -35.14 5.54 18.69
CA LYS A 227 -35.25 6.94 19.18
C LYS A 227 -36.42 7.65 18.51
N VAL A 228 -37.56 7.69 19.23
CA VAL A 228 -38.87 8.23 18.82
C VAL A 228 -38.83 9.68 18.30
N SER A 229 -37.76 10.45 18.57
CA SER A 229 -37.65 11.87 18.18
C SER A 229 -37.16 12.14 16.76
N PHE A 230 -36.68 11.13 16.00
CA PHE A 230 -36.04 11.35 14.70
C PHE A 230 -36.84 10.77 13.53
N GLY A 231 -37.21 11.62 12.58
CA GLY A 231 -37.93 11.24 11.36
C GLY A 231 -37.07 10.50 10.33
N THR A 232 -37.71 10.08 9.23
CA THR A 232 -37.09 9.28 8.15
C THR A 232 -35.86 9.94 7.52
N ARG A 233 -35.87 11.26 7.28
CA ARG A 233 -34.71 11.99 6.73
C ARG A 233 -33.47 11.94 7.62
N HIS A 234 -33.63 11.89 8.96
CA HIS A 234 -32.49 11.76 9.88
C HIS A 234 -31.90 10.35 9.85
N ARG A 235 -32.78 9.34 9.78
CA ARG A 235 -32.36 7.93 9.63
C ARG A 235 -31.66 7.71 8.30
N ALA A 236 -32.17 8.32 7.23
CA ALA A 236 -31.52 8.35 5.92
C ALA A 236 -30.16 9.08 5.97
N ALA A 237 -30.05 10.22 6.68
CA ALA A 237 -28.77 10.92 6.84
C ALA A 237 -27.70 10.03 7.51
N VAL A 238 -28.08 9.29 8.55
CA VAL A 238 -27.17 8.34 9.19
C VAL A 238 -26.85 7.16 8.27
N GLY A 239 -27.83 6.60 7.58
CA GLY A 239 -27.61 5.54 6.59
C GLY A 239 -26.65 5.96 5.48
N ALA A 240 -26.78 7.18 4.94
CA ALA A 240 -25.82 7.74 3.98
C ALA A 240 -24.39 7.80 4.55
N SER A 241 -24.25 8.16 5.82
CA SER A 241 -22.94 8.22 6.50
C SER A 241 -22.39 6.85 6.90
N GLU A 242 -23.18 5.79 6.83
CA GLU A 242 -22.77 4.39 7.05
C GLU A 242 -22.31 3.72 5.75
N MET A 243 -22.87 4.13 4.60
CA MET A 243 -22.49 3.63 3.27
C MET A 243 -21.05 4.00 2.86
N GLY A 244 -20.47 5.05 3.45
CA GLY A 244 -19.15 5.54 3.11
C GLY A 244 -18.64 6.64 4.03
N ASP A 245 -17.71 7.47 3.56
CA ASP A 245 -17.18 8.62 4.30
C ASP A 245 -17.97 9.92 4.04
N ALA A 246 -19.19 9.80 3.51
CA ALA A 246 -20.05 10.91 3.13
C ALA A 246 -20.55 11.70 4.34
N ILE A 247 -20.77 12.99 4.12
CA ILE A 247 -21.37 13.90 5.10
C ILE A 247 -22.83 14.08 4.71
N ALA A 248 -23.77 13.90 5.64
CA ALA A 248 -25.16 14.20 5.37
C ALA A 248 -25.67 15.31 6.30
N VAL A 249 -26.39 16.28 5.74
CA VAL A 249 -27.06 17.36 6.47
C VAL A 249 -28.56 17.16 6.34
N ALA A 250 -29.26 17.06 7.47
CA ALA A 250 -30.70 16.90 7.52
C ALA A 250 -31.35 18.11 8.19
N VAL A 251 -32.52 18.53 7.69
CA VAL A 251 -33.39 19.52 8.32
C VAL A 251 -34.72 18.86 8.67
N SER A 252 -35.15 19.00 9.91
CA SER A 252 -36.42 18.46 10.40
C SER A 252 -37.61 19.25 9.88
N GLU A 253 -38.54 18.59 9.21
CA GLU A 253 -39.82 19.19 8.80
C GLU A 253 -40.78 19.46 9.97
N GLU A 254 -40.62 18.74 11.08
CA GLU A 254 -41.46 18.90 12.27
C GLU A 254 -40.94 20.00 13.19
N ARG A 255 -39.61 20.04 13.41
CA ARG A 255 -38.99 20.87 14.44
C ARG A 255 -38.11 21.98 13.88
N GLY A 256 -37.84 22.00 12.58
CA GLY A 256 -36.91 22.94 11.95
C GLY A 256 -35.45 22.74 12.36
N LYS A 257 -35.12 21.74 13.18
CA LYS A 257 -33.76 21.49 13.66
C LYS A 257 -32.85 21.01 12.53
N ILE A 258 -31.62 21.53 12.52
CA ILE A 258 -30.56 21.14 11.59
C ILE A 258 -29.70 20.07 12.26
N SER A 259 -29.43 18.96 11.57
CA SER A 259 -28.57 17.89 12.05
C SER A 259 -27.50 17.53 11.03
N LEU A 260 -26.33 17.14 11.51
CA LEU A 260 -25.19 16.68 10.73
C LEU A 260 -24.94 15.21 11.05
N ALA A 261 -24.89 14.35 10.03
CA ALA A 261 -24.54 12.95 10.15
C ALA A 261 -23.15 12.69 9.59
N LEU A 262 -22.31 12.04 10.41
CA LEU A 262 -20.92 11.73 10.12
C LEU A 262 -20.57 10.39 10.76
N ASN A 263 -19.98 9.47 9.98
CA ASN A 263 -19.51 8.16 10.43
C ASN A 263 -20.56 7.36 11.25
N GLY A 264 -21.81 7.37 10.83
CA GLY A 264 -22.90 6.66 11.52
C GLY A 264 -23.39 7.32 12.81
N CYS A 265 -22.94 8.54 13.13
CA CYS A 265 -23.45 9.32 14.26
C CYS A 265 -24.20 10.56 13.77
N LEU A 266 -25.28 10.91 14.47
CA LEU A 266 -26.06 12.13 14.23
C LEU A 266 -25.77 13.18 15.31
N TYR A 267 -25.49 14.40 14.87
CA TYR A 267 -25.21 15.56 15.71
C TYR A 267 -26.24 16.66 15.43
N GLU A 268 -27.04 17.04 16.43
CA GLU A 268 -27.94 18.20 16.31
C GLU A 268 -27.15 19.50 16.41
N MET A 269 -27.40 20.44 15.51
CA MET A 269 -26.79 21.78 15.50
C MET A 269 -27.73 22.80 16.15
N ARG A 270 -27.18 23.78 16.85
CA ARG A 270 -27.93 24.90 17.43
C ARG A 270 -28.38 25.93 16.39
N GLY A 271 -27.78 25.91 15.19
CA GLY A 271 -28.13 26.79 14.07
C GLY A 271 -27.15 26.74 12.91
N GLY A 272 -27.36 27.59 11.91
CA GLY A 272 -26.55 27.65 10.68
C GLY A 272 -25.07 27.94 10.92
N GLU A 273 -24.73 28.83 11.87
CA GLU A 273 -23.34 29.16 12.20
C GLU A 273 -22.55 27.99 12.81
N GLU A 274 -23.22 27.12 13.57
CA GLU A 274 -22.61 25.90 14.08
C GLU A 274 -22.43 24.87 12.96
N LEU A 275 -23.41 24.74 12.06
CA LEU A 275 -23.27 23.91 10.86
C LEU A 275 -22.08 24.36 9.99
N LYS A 276 -21.96 25.68 9.73
CA LYS A 276 -20.85 26.25 8.94
C LYS A 276 -19.49 25.88 9.52
N ARG A 277 -19.31 26.10 10.83
CA ARG A 277 -18.06 25.78 11.53
C ARG A 277 -17.72 24.29 11.47
N ASN A 278 -18.71 23.43 11.70
CA ASN A 278 -18.49 21.97 11.65
C ASN A 278 -18.17 21.49 10.23
N LEU A 279 -18.86 22.00 9.20
CA LEU A 279 -18.55 21.66 7.82
C LEU A 279 -17.14 22.11 7.43
N LEU A 280 -16.76 23.36 7.73
CA LEU A 280 -15.41 23.86 7.46
C LEU A 280 -14.32 23.03 8.17
N TYR A 281 -14.59 22.57 9.39
CA TYR A 281 -13.68 21.68 10.13
C TYR A 281 -13.53 20.31 9.46
N VAL A 282 -14.64 19.69 9.04
CA VAL A 282 -14.61 18.37 8.40
C VAL A 282 -13.95 18.42 7.01
N PHE A 283 -14.11 19.54 6.28
CA PHE A 283 -13.45 19.78 5.00
C PHE A 283 -12.00 20.28 5.12
N GLY A 284 -11.52 20.59 6.32
CA GLY A 284 -10.13 21.00 6.57
C GLY A 284 -9.77 22.41 6.07
N ILE A 285 -10.76 23.27 5.82
CA ILE A 285 -10.58 24.62 5.25
C ILE A 285 -10.37 25.68 6.34
N ALA A 286 -10.87 25.46 7.55
CA ALA A 286 -10.68 26.40 8.67
C ALA A 286 -9.61 25.92 9.66
N GLY A 287 -8.67 26.82 9.96
CA GLY A 287 -7.71 26.69 11.06
C GLY A 287 -8.44 26.56 12.40
N ALA A 288 -8.06 25.54 13.16
CA ALA A 288 -8.62 25.26 14.48
C ALA A 288 -8.60 26.50 15.40
N PRO A 289 -9.65 26.75 16.21
CA PRO A 289 -9.51 27.65 17.35
C PRO A 289 -8.39 27.08 18.25
N GLY A 290 -7.42 27.93 18.54
CA GLY A 290 -6.13 27.55 19.12
C GLY A 290 -6.25 26.65 20.35
N LYS A 291 -5.83 25.38 20.19
CA LYS A 291 -5.17 24.69 21.29
C LYS A 291 -3.83 25.38 21.48
N ASN A 292 -3.76 26.26 22.47
CA ASN A 292 -2.52 26.74 23.05
C ASN A 292 -1.71 25.51 23.55
N ARG A 293 -1.01 24.86 22.61
CA ARG A 293 0.11 23.98 22.94
C ARG A 293 1.17 24.90 23.51
N ARG A 294 1.12 25.13 24.83
CA ARG A 294 2.31 25.52 25.58
C ARG A 294 3.39 24.53 25.20
N LYS A 295 4.28 24.94 24.30
CA LYS A 295 5.57 24.29 24.10
C LYS A 295 6.20 24.28 25.48
N SER A 296 6.21 23.13 26.14
CA SER A 296 7.12 22.88 27.23
C SER A 296 8.51 23.02 26.64
N ARG A 297 9.04 24.25 26.69
CA ARG A 297 10.47 24.49 26.61
C ARG A 297 11.03 23.71 27.79
N ARG A 298 11.64 22.56 27.51
CA ARG A 298 12.66 21.98 28.39
C ARG A 298 13.70 23.07 28.57
N ILE A 299 13.53 23.86 29.62
CA ILE A 299 14.60 24.65 30.21
C ILE A 299 15.39 23.62 30.99
N THR A 300 16.40 23.05 30.34
CA THR A 300 17.52 22.47 31.05
C THR A 300 18.27 23.64 31.67
N ASN A 301 18.03 23.92 32.95
CA ASN A 301 19.01 24.62 33.76
C ASN A 301 19.36 23.74 34.96
N PRO A 302 20.66 23.54 35.22
CA PRO A 302 21.16 22.77 36.34
C PRO A 302 21.16 23.68 37.56
N PHE A 303 20.55 23.27 38.67
CA PHE A 303 20.89 23.88 39.97
C PHE A 303 21.06 22.84 41.06
N PRO A 304 22.08 23.01 41.92
CA PRO A 304 22.53 21.99 42.85
C PRO A 304 21.73 21.98 44.16
N LYS A 305 21.92 20.89 44.90
CA LYS A 305 21.36 20.58 46.21
C LYS A 305 21.55 21.69 47.26
N ARG A 306 20.50 21.90 48.06
CA ARG A 306 20.47 22.08 49.54
C ARG A 306 18.98 22.32 49.86
N GLY A 307 18.35 21.59 50.77
CA GLY A 307 18.63 21.50 52.19
C GLY A 307 17.33 21.93 52.89
N SER A 308 16.86 21.09 53.81
CA SER A 308 15.69 21.21 54.68
C SER A 308 15.27 22.63 55.09
N VAL A 309 13.95 22.85 55.27
CA VAL A 309 13.35 23.37 56.53
C VAL A 309 11.80 23.35 56.44
N SER A 310 11.22 23.27 57.63
CA SER A 310 9.90 22.88 58.11
C SER A 310 8.64 23.58 57.59
N VAL A 311 7.57 22.79 57.64
CA VAL A 311 6.14 23.15 57.60
C VAL A 311 5.76 24.01 58.81
N ALA A 312 4.97 25.07 58.58
CA ALA A 312 4.21 25.77 59.61
C ALA A 312 2.70 25.62 59.35
N HIS A 313 1.98 25.46 60.46
CA HIS A 313 0.52 25.35 60.60
C HIS A 313 -0.24 26.65 60.32
N SER A 314 -1.56 26.46 60.19
CA SER A 314 -2.63 27.31 60.75
C SER A 314 -3.36 28.27 59.81
N ALA A 315 -4.55 27.82 59.43
CA ALA A 315 -5.87 28.45 59.60
C ALA A 315 -5.99 29.99 59.60
N GLY A 316 -6.98 30.46 58.82
CA GLY A 316 -7.59 31.77 58.98
C GLY A 316 -8.53 32.13 57.83
N ASN A 317 -9.83 31.98 58.08
CA ASN A 317 -10.91 32.62 57.30
C ASN A 317 -10.76 34.16 57.34
N VAL A 318 -11.35 34.85 56.35
CA VAL A 318 -12.47 35.80 56.50
C VAL A 318 -12.57 36.65 55.23
N ASP A 319 -13.82 36.88 54.85
CA ASP A 319 -14.34 37.69 53.76
C ASP A 319 -13.82 39.14 53.64
N GLU A 320 -14.11 39.68 52.46
CA GLU A 320 -14.43 41.09 52.18
C GLU A 320 -13.29 41.97 51.63
N ILE A 321 -13.43 42.38 50.36
CA ILE A 321 -13.37 43.79 49.92
C ILE A 321 -14.14 43.88 48.58
N ILE A 322 -15.21 44.68 48.61
CA ILE A 322 -16.09 45.05 47.50
C ILE A 322 -15.59 46.35 46.84
N ARG A 323 -15.86 46.48 45.52
CA ARG A 323 -15.96 47.70 44.66
C ARG A 323 -14.68 48.35 44.12
N SER A 324 -14.54 48.34 42.78
CA SER A 324 -14.93 49.50 41.94
C SER A 324 -14.90 49.19 40.44
N LYS A 325 -15.90 49.74 39.70
CA LYS A 325 -16.00 49.97 38.23
C LYS A 325 -15.90 48.71 37.32
N GLY A 326 -16.87 48.31 36.50
CA GLY A 326 -17.90 49.04 35.78
C GLY A 326 -17.49 49.25 34.32
N SER A 327 -17.85 48.32 33.43
CA SER A 327 -18.27 48.53 32.02
C SER A 327 -18.10 47.26 31.17
N ASP A 328 -19.22 46.74 30.69
CA ASP A 328 -19.46 46.11 29.39
C ASP A 328 -18.41 45.12 28.83
N LEU A 329 -18.78 43.83 28.85
CA LEU A 329 -18.62 42.86 27.76
C LEU A 329 -19.40 41.61 28.17
N VAL A 330 -20.48 41.31 27.46
CA VAL A 330 -21.24 40.06 27.60
C VAL A 330 -20.41 38.95 26.93
N ASP A 331 -19.49 38.35 27.69
CA ASP A 331 -18.81 37.13 27.29
C ASP A 331 -19.78 35.95 27.43
N GLY A 332 -20.45 35.62 26.32
CA GLY A 332 -21.08 34.33 26.14
C GLY A 332 -20.01 33.26 26.10
N GLU A 333 -19.92 32.48 27.17
CA GLU A 333 -19.07 31.30 27.31
C GLU A 333 -19.41 30.27 26.21
N ILE A 334 -18.58 30.19 25.16
CA ILE A 334 -18.77 29.22 24.07
C ILE A 334 -18.07 27.92 24.47
N VAL A 335 -18.90 26.99 24.94
CA VAL A 335 -18.59 25.60 25.24
C VAL A 335 -17.90 24.93 24.04
N ALA A 336 -16.63 24.57 24.25
CA ALA A 336 -15.86 23.68 23.39
C ALA A 336 -16.54 22.30 23.29
N VAL A 337 -16.30 21.58 22.19
CA VAL A 337 -16.83 20.25 21.82
C VAL A 337 -16.69 19.21 22.96
N SER A 338 -17.61 19.30 23.93
CA SER A 338 -17.73 18.36 25.05
C SER A 338 -19.17 18.18 25.54
N ALA A 339 -20.17 18.81 24.89
CA ALA A 339 -21.57 18.64 25.24
C ALA A 339 -22.51 18.91 24.05
N VAL A 340 -22.33 18.14 22.98
CA VAL A 340 -23.37 17.98 21.94
C VAL A 340 -23.90 16.56 22.09
N ASN A 341 -25.22 16.39 22.19
CA ASN A 341 -25.89 15.10 22.30
C ASN A 341 -25.68 14.29 21.00
N ALA A 342 -24.51 13.69 20.85
CA ALA A 342 -24.21 12.77 19.78
C ALA A 342 -24.93 11.46 20.03
N THR A 343 -25.69 10.98 19.04
CA THR A 343 -26.25 9.63 19.06
C THR A 343 -25.43 8.77 18.11
N CYS A 344 -24.80 7.71 18.63
CA CYS A 344 -23.96 6.79 17.87
C CYS A 344 -24.50 5.35 17.92
N ALA A 345 -24.18 4.57 16.89
CA ALA A 345 -24.68 3.21 16.67
C ALA A 345 -24.16 2.12 17.64
N SER A 346 -23.25 2.43 18.58
CA SER A 346 -22.51 1.42 19.34
C SER A 346 -22.85 1.27 20.83
N ASP A 347 -23.89 1.93 21.35
CA ASP A 347 -24.29 1.76 22.77
C ASP A 347 -25.40 0.71 22.91
N SER A 348 -25.01 -0.56 22.90
CA SER A 348 -25.84 -1.66 23.37
C SER A 348 -24.99 -2.61 24.22
N SER A 349 -24.88 -2.33 25.53
CA SER A 349 -24.45 -3.33 26.51
C SER A 349 -25.47 -3.45 27.63
N GLU A 350 -26.21 -4.54 27.57
CA GLU A 350 -27.15 -5.03 28.56
C GLU A 350 -26.41 -5.42 29.85
N LYS A 351 -26.83 -4.87 30.99
CA LYS A 351 -26.31 -5.20 32.32
C LYS A 351 -26.85 -6.57 32.75
N VAL A 352 -25.94 -7.53 32.98
CA VAL A 352 -26.25 -8.76 33.72
C VAL A 352 -25.23 -8.90 34.86
N THR A 353 -25.72 -8.75 36.08
CA THR A 353 -25.16 -9.23 37.36
C THR A 353 -25.13 -10.78 37.31
N ASP A 354 -24.18 -11.56 37.82
CA ASP A 354 -23.47 -11.50 39.10
C ASP A 354 -22.39 -12.65 39.14
N PRO A 355 -21.70 -12.99 40.26
CA PRO A 355 -20.24 -13.12 40.38
C PRO A 355 -19.69 -14.57 40.27
N VAL A 356 -18.36 -14.75 40.28
CA VAL A 356 -17.59 -15.81 41.01
C VAL A 356 -16.11 -15.92 40.56
N SER A 357 -15.24 -16.05 41.57
CA SER A 357 -13.85 -16.59 41.58
C SER A 357 -12.69 -15.71 41.11
N GLU A 358 -11.99 -15.14 42.09
CA GLU A 358 -10.61 -14.69 41.99
C GLU A 358 -9.67 -15.90 41.84
N LEU A 359 -8.86 -15.93 40.78
CA LEU A 359 -7.70 -16.80 40.62
C LEU A 359 -6.47 -15.97 40.18
N PRO A 360 -5.25 -16.38 40.56
CA PRO A 360 -4.14 -15.46 40.79
C PRO A 360 -3.53 -14.90 39.50
N ILE A 361 -3.60 -13.58 39.35
CA ILE A 361 -3.17 -12.78 38.19
C ILE A 361 -1.63 -12.81 37.99
N ALA A 362 -0.86 -13.32 38.96
CA ALA A 362 0.59 -13.23 38.96
C ALA A 362 1.32 -14.27 38.08
N ALA A 363 0.77 -15.47 37.90
CA ALA A 363 1.46 -16.55 37.16
C ALA A 363 1.28 -16.48 35.63
N LYS A 364 0.29 -15.73 35.15
CA LYS A 364 -0.02 -15.61 33.71
C LYS A 364 0.70 -14.44 33.02
N LYS A 365 1.38 -13.59 33.81
CA LYS A 365 2.01 -12.37 33.32
C LYS A 365 3.37 -12.61 32.66
N SER A 366 4.10 -13.66 33.07
CA SER A 366 5.41 -14.02 32.49
C SER A 366 5.32 -14.75 31.16
N GLU A 367 4.22 -15.45 30.88
CA GLU A 367 4.03 -16.21 29.63
C GLU A 367 3.39 -15.36 28.51
N LEU A 368 2.70 -14.27 28.86
CA LEU A 368 2.08 -13.35 27.90
C LEU A 368 3.01 -12.24 27.37
N GLU A 369 4.16 -11.99 28.01
CA GLU A 369 5.08 -10.93 27.57
C GLU A 369 6.00 -11.34 26.40
N PHE A 370 5.96 -12.61 25.95
CA PHE A 370 6.81 -13.08 24.84
C PHE A 370 6.15 -13.03 23.44
N ARG A 371 4.85 -12.75 23.33
CA ARG A 371 4.22 -12.48 22.02
C ARG A 371 4.15 -10.98 21.77
N ARG A 372 5.31 -10.34 21.57
CA ARG A 372 5.34 -9.03 20.89
C ARG A 372 4.78 -9.22 19.49
N SER A 373 3.48 -9.00 19.32
CA SER A 373 2.86 -8.95 18.00
C SER A 373 3.62 -7.90 17.21
N ILE A 374 4.29 -8.31 16.13
CA ILE A 374 4.86 -7.38 15.17
C ILE A 374 3.77 -6.37 14.84
N PRO A 375 3.99 -5.05 15.02
CA PRO A 375 2.95 -4.08 14.76
C PRO A 375 2.47 -4.29 13.32
N LYS A 376 1.16 -4.41 13.10
CA LYS A 376 0.57 -4.87 11.84
C LYS A 376 1.18 -4.18 10.60
N LYS A 377 1.61 -2.92 10.73
CA LYS A 377 2.34 -2.18 9.68
C LYS A 377 3.65 -2.85 9.24
N ILE A 378 4.46 -3.33 10.17
CA ILE A 378 5.74 -4.01 9.89
C ILE A 378 5.47 -5.38 9.23
N ALA A 379 4.41 -6.08 9.63
CA ALA A 379 4.04 -7.34 9.00
C ALA A 379 3.76 -7.19 7.49
N TYR A 380 3.07 -6.10 7.08
CA TYR A 380 2.83 -5.83 5.66
C TYR A 380 4.10 -5.45 4.90
N ILE A 381 5.01 -4.70 5.52
CA ILE A 381 6.29 -4.35 4.89
C ILE A 381 7.11 -5.62 4.66
N LEU A 382 7.18 -6.51 5.66
CA LEU A 382 7.85 -7.80 5.54
C LEU A 382 7.18 -8.69 4.48
N ALA A 383 5.86 -8.76 4.46
CA ALA A 383 5.13 -9.53 3.44
C ALA A 383 5.39 -8.98 2.02
N SER A 384 5.39 -7.66 1.86
CA SER A 384 5.67 -7.00 0.57
C SER A 384 7.09 -7.29 0.08
N PHE A 385 8.06 -7.23 1.01
CA PHE A 385 9.45 -7.56 0.72
C PHE A 385 9.63 -9.03 0.33
N LEU A 386 8.99 -9.96 1.05
CA LEU A 386 9.02 -11.39 0.71
C LEU A 386 8.41 -11.67 -0.66
N ILE A 387 7.26 -11.08 -0.98
CA ILE A 387 6.63 -11.22 -2.30
C ILE A 387 7.55 -10.66 -3.39
N SER A 388 8.13 -9.49 -3.18
CA SER A 388 9.06 -8.87 -4.12
C SER A 388 10.32 -9.70 -4.33
N LEU A 389 10.89 -10.26 -3.26
CA LEU A 389 12.08 -11.10 -3.32
C LEU A 389 11.79 -12.40 -4.08
N SER A 390 10.66 -13.05 -3.79
CA SER A 390 10.22 -14.25 -4.52
C SER A 390 9.99 -13.97 -6.00
N LEU A 391 9.38 -12.83 -6.34
CA LEU A 391 9.14 -12.45 -7.74
C LEU A 391 10.46 -12.15 -8.47
N TRP A 392 11.37 -11.39 -7.85
CA TRP A 392 12.69 -11.14 -8.40
C TRP A 392 13.44 -12.46 -8.65
N MET A 393 13.42 -13.36 -7.68
CA MET A 393 14.07 -14.66 -7.77
C MET A 393 13.48 -15.52 -8.89
N TYR A 394 12.15 -15.52 -9.03
CA TYR A 394 11.46 -16.18 -10.13
C TYR A 394 11.90 -15.66 -11.50
N ILE A 395 12.02 -14.34 -11.64
CA ILE A 395 12.47 -13.72 -12.89
C ILE A 395 13.92 -14.11 -13.19
N GLN A 396 14.82 -14.11 -12.20
CA GLN A 396 16.22 -14.47 -12.42
C GLN A 396 16.37 -15.89 -12.97
N ILE A 397 15.65 -16.85 -12.39
CA ILE A 397 15.77 -18.27 -12.76
C ILE A 397 15.21 -18.53 -14.16
N ASN A 398 14.08 -17.90 -14.51
CA ASN A 398 13.39 -18.21 -15.76
C ASN A 398 13.82 -17.35 -16.94
N THR A 399 14.16 -16.08 -16.70
CA THR A 399 14.44 -15.12 -17.78
C THR A 399 15.93 -15.03 -18.06
N ASN A 400 16.77 -15.20 -17.05
CA ASN A 400 18.21 -15.08 -17.18
C ASN A 400 18.96 -16.19 -16.41
N PRO A 401 18.75 -17.46 -16.79
CA PRO A 401 19.39 -18.59 -16.16
C PRO A 401 20.91 -18.57 -16.35
N VAL A 402 21.61 -19.32 -15.52
CA VAL A 402 23.04 -19.63 -15.72
C VAL A 402 23.12 -20.73 -16.78
N GLU A 403 23.74 -20.41 -17.91
CA GLU A 403 23.89 -21.31 -19.07
C GLU A 403 25.37 -21.55 -19.37
N MET A 404 25.65 -22.67 -20.03
CA MET A 404 26.98 -23.02 -20.52
C MET A 404 27.05 -22.79 -22.04
N LYS A 405 28.13 -22.19 -22.53
CA LYS A 405 28.42 -22.03 -23.96
C LYS A 405 29.81 -22.55 -24.26
N GLN A 406 29.91 -23.37 -25.31
CA GLN A 406 31.17 -23.84 -25.83
C GLN A 406 31.64 -22.91 -26.94
N ILE A 407 32.89 -22.48 -26.85
CA ILE A 407 33.53 -21.59 -27.81
C ILE A 407 34.86 -22.21 -28.22
N THR A 408 35.18 -22.16 -29.50
CA THR A 408 36.46 -22.57 -30.06
C THR A 408 37.27 -21.32 -30.36
N VAL A 409 38.40 -21.14 -29.68
CA VAL A 409 39.24 -19.95 -29.79
C VAL A 409 40.59 -20.32 -30.41
N PRO A 410 41.12 -19.54 -31.37
CA PRO A 410 42.45 -19.77 -31.90
C PRO A 410 43.52 -19.48 -30.83
N LEU A 411 44.53 -20.34 -30.78
CA LEU A 411 45.67 -20.18 -29.88
C LEU A 411 46.58 -19.04 -30.36
N GLN A 412 46.88 -18.10 -29.48
CA GLN A 412 47.77 -16.97 -29.75
C GLN A 412 49.03 -17.05 -28.89
N PHE A 413 50.13 -16.48 -29.38
CA PHE A 413 51.41 -16.51 -28.69
C PHE A 413 51.71 -15.15 -28.09
N ARG A 414 51.90 -15.12 -26.77
CA ARG A 414 52.35 -13.92 -26.08
C ARG A 414 53.88 -13.98 -26.04
N SER A 415 54.53 -12.90 -26.47
CA SER A 415 56.00 -12.76 -26.40
C SER A 415 56.80 -13.64 -27.37
N GLU A 416 56.32 -13.88 -28.58
CA GLU A 416 57.02 -14.66 -29.62
C GLU A 416 58.44 -14.10 -29.91
N GLY A 417 58.59 -12.78 -29.98
CA GLY A 417 59.89 -12.13 -30.15
C GLY A 417 60.86 -12.25 -28.95
N VAL A 418 60.41 -12.77 -27.79
CA VAL A 418 61.31 -13.05 -26.66
C VAL A 418 62.15 -14.30 -26.93
N LEU A 419 61.60 -15.29 -27.64
CA LEU A 419 62.35 -16.46 -28.06
C LEU A 419 63.39 -16.09 -29.14
N GLU A 420 63.00 -15.29 -30.12
CA GLU A 420 63.91 -14.78 -31.16
C GLU A 420 65.07 -13.96 -30.55
N SER A 421 64.78 -13.10 -29.56
CA SER A 421 65.82 -12.33 -28.86
C SER A 421 66.82 -13.18 -28.07
N LYS A 422 66.46 -14.44 -27.79
CA LYS A 422 67.30 -15.44 -27.11
C LYS A 422 67.96 -16.42 -28.09
N GLY A 423 67.76 -16.26 -29.40
CA GLY A 423 68.27 -17.19 -30.42
C GLY A 423 67.60 -18.56 -30.36
N LEU A 424 66.32 -18.60 -29.99
CA LEU A 424 65.52 -19.81 -29.88
C LEU A 424 64.33 -19.75 -30.86
N GLU A 425 64.05 -20.87 -31.53
CA GLU A 425 62.91 -21.05 -32.42
C GLU A 425 62.02 -22.20 -31.94
N THR A 426 60.77 -22.24 -32.41
CA THR A 426 59.79 -23.28 -32.04
C THR A 426 59.35 -24.06 -33.26
N THR A 427 58.98 -25.33 -33.10
CA THR A 427 58.47 -26.17 -34.19
C THR A 427 56.96 -25.99 -34.37
N ASP A 428 56.44 -26.22 -35.59
CA ASP A 428 55.01 -26.19 -35.90
C ASP A 428 54.21 -27.07 -34.92
N TYR A 429 53.29 -26.43 -34.19
CA TYR A 429 52.41 -27.07 -33.22
C TYR A 429 51.14 -27.58 -33.91
N THR A 430 50.75 -28.82 -33.60
CA THR A 430 49.59 -29.50 -34.23
C THR A 430 48.25 -28.90 -33.81
N ILE A 431 48.20 -28.17 -32.70
CA ILE A 431 46.94 -27.68 -32.09
C ILE A 431 46.83 -26.18 -32.33
N GLN A 432 45.90 -25.81 -33.20
CA GLN A 432 45.65 -24.40 -33.57
C GLN A 432 44.49 -23.79 -32.80
N ASN A 433 43.61 -24.61 -32.22
CA ASN A 433 42.38 -24.18 -31.58
C ASN A 433 42.22 -24.81 -30.20
N VAL A 434 41.67 -24.05 -29.26
CA VAL A 434 41.34 -24.50 -27.90
C VAL A 434 39.82 -24.46 -27.75
N ASN A 435 39.25 -25.56 -27.28
CA ASN A 435 37.83 -25.64 -26.95
C ASN A 435 37.64 -25.25 -25.49
N ILE A 436 36.81 -24.23 -25.26
CA ILE A 436 36.56 -23.66 -23.94
C ILE A 436 35.05 -23.72 -23.67
N SER A 437 34.67 -24.27 -22.52
CA SER A 437 33.30 -24.17 -22.00
C SER A 437 33.26 -23.05 -20.96
N ILE A 438 32.56 -21.99 -21.28
CA ILE A 438 32.28 -20.89 -20.36
C ILE A 438 30.88 -21.01 -19.78
N VAL A 439 30.76 -20.67 -18.51
CA VAL A 439 29.52 -20.62 -17.77
C VAL A 439 29.27 -19.18 -17.35
N GLY A 440 28.03 -18.72 -17.51
CA GLY A 440 27.65 -17.37 -17.15
C GLY A 440 26.14 -17.19 -17.24
N ARG A 441 25.63 -16.03 -16.86
CA ARG A 441 24.21 -15.75 -17.10
C ARG A 441 23.94 -15.61 -18.58
N LYS A 442 22.76 -16.07 -19.00
CA LYS A 442 22.32 -16.05 -20.39
C LYS A 442 22.57 -14.71 -21.10
N ASN A 443 22.17 -13.60 -20.47
CA ASN A 443 22.36 -12.26 -21.04
C ASN A 443 23.83 -11.85 -21.23
N VAL A 444 24.73 -12.44 -20.46
CA VAL A 444 26.18 -12.25 -20.56
C VAL A 444 26.75 -13.14 -21.67
N ILE A 445 26.37 -14.41 -21.65
CA ILE A 445 26.89 -15.45 -22.56
C ILE A 445 26.40 -15.27 -24.00
N ASP A 446 25.19 -14.75 -24.19
CA ASP A 446 24.63 -14.40 -25.50
C ASP A 446 25.38 -13.22 -26.14
N ASP A 447 25.87 -12.26 -25.33
CA ASP A 447 26.66 -11.12 -25.81
C ASP A 447 28.15 -11.46 -26.04
N PHE A 448 28.61 -12.62 -25.56
CA PHE A 448 29.99 -13.08 -25.77
C PHE A 448 30.22 -13.57 -27.20
N SER A 449 31.15 -12.92 -27.91
CA SER A 449 31.64 -13.34 -29.22
C SER A 449 32.99 -14.07 -29.12
N ASP A 450 33.32 -14.86 -30.15
CA ASP A 450 34.56 -15.64 -30.23
C ASP A 450 35.83 -14.76 -30.19
N THR A 451 35.70 -13.47 -30.49
CA THR A 451 36.81 -12.49 -30.42
C THR A 451 37.04 -11.92 -29.03
N ASP A 452 36.10 -12.08 -28.10
CA ASP A 452 36.16 -11.47 -26.76
C ASP A 452 37.05 -12.27 -25.80
N ILE A 453 37.36 -13.51 -26.13
CA ILE A 453 38.19 -14.45 -25.35
C ILE A 453 39.36 -14.90 -26.22
N GLY A 454 40.57 -14.82 -25.68
CA GLY A 454 41.79 -15.34 -26.30
C GLY A 454 42.44 -16.42 -25.44
N ALA A 455 43.01 -17.42 -26.08
CA ALA A 455 43.89 -18.41 -25.45
C ALA A 455 45.34 -18.04 -25.75
N TYR A 456 46.18 -17.93 -24.73
CA TYR A 456 47.56 -17.47 -24.85
C TYR A 456 48.54 -18.47 -24.23
N ILE A 457 49.73 -18.57 -24.82
CA ILE A 457 50.88 -19.23 -24.21
C ILE A 457 51.95 -18.19 -23.91
N ASP A 458 52.52 -18.24 -22.70
CA ASP A 458 53.62 -17.37 -22.29
C ASP A 458 54.96 -18.12 -22.38
N PHE A 459 55.85 -17.63 -23.26
CA PHE A 459 57.20 -18.15 -23.45
C PHE A 459 58.26 -17.44 -22.62
N SER A 460 57.89 -16.42 -21.85
CA SER A 460 58.82 -15.68 -20.97
C SER A 460 59.68 -16.56 -20.04
N PRO A 461 59.17 -17.66 -19.43
CA PRO A 461 59.95 -18.46 -18.47
C PRO A 461 61.01 -19.39 -19.12
N ILE A 462 61.11 -19.44 -20.45
CA ILE A 462 61.98 -20.38 -21.15
C ILE A 462 63.38 -19.78 -21.34
N THR A 463 64.43 -20.54 -21.03
CA THR A 463 65.83 -20.08 -21.09
C THR A 463 66.71 -20.87 -22.05
N ASP A 464 66.41 -22.14 -22.30
CA ASP A 464 67.26 -23.06 -23.05
C ASP A 464 66.43 -23.88 -24.05
N ALA A 465 67.10 -24.52 -25.02
CA ALA A 465 66.46 -25.44 -25.94
C ALA A 465 66.02 -26.74 -25.23
N GLY A 466 64.86 -27.28 -25.61
CA GLY A 466 64.28 -28.46 -24.98
C GLY A 466 62.80 -28.65 -25.28
N VAL A 467 62.21 -29.68 -24.66
CA VAL A 467 60.76 -29.95 -24.74
C VAL A 467 60.10 -29.40 -23.49
N TYR A 468 59.17 -28.46 -23.66
CA TYR A 468 58.45 -27.80 -22.57
C TYR A 468 56.96 -28.06 -22.67
N THR A 469 56.32 -28.36 -21.54
CA THR A 469 54.85 -28.39 -21.43
C THR A 469 54.38 -27.08 -20.84
N LEU A 470 53.73 -26.25 -21.66
CA LEU A 470 53.29 -24.92 -21.27
C LEU A 470 51.78 -24.90 -21.05
N PRO A 471 51.29 -24.30 -19.94
CA PRO A 471 49.87 -24.12 -19.73
C PRO A 471 49.29 -23.10 -20.72
N ILE A 472 48.02 -23.30 -21.10
CA ILE A 472 47.28 -22.32 -21.88
C ILE A 472 46.53 -21.40 -20.91
N ASP A 473 46.81 -20.11 -21.01
CA ASP A 473 46.14 -19.07 -20.23
C ASP A 473 44.97 -18.48 -21.02
N ILE A 474 43.78 -18.46 -20.42
CA ILE A 474 42.59 -17.84 -21.02
C ILE A 474 42.48 -16.41 -20.50
N SER A 475 42.40 -15.44 -21.41
CA SER A 475 42.18 -14.04 -21.08
C SER A 475 40.99 -13.49 -21.86
N SER A 476 40.07 -12.82 -21.16
CA SER A 476 38.95 -12.08 -21.76
C SER A 476 39.26 -10.59 -21.82
N GLN A 477 38.91 -9.95 -22.93
CA GLN A 477 38.96 -8.50 -23.07
C GLN A 477 37.73 -7.81 -22.47
N LYS A 478 36.62 -8.53 -22.30
CA LYS A 478 35.39 -8.06 -21.67
C LYS A 478 35.43 -8.28 -20.16
N ASN A 479 35.19 -7.20 -19.39
CA ASN A 479 35.06 -7.25 -17.93
C ASN A 479 33.66 -7.73 -17.53
N VAL A 480 33.39 -9.00 -17.83
CA VAL A 480 32.09 -9.61 -17.62
C VAL A 480 32.27 -10.89 -16.79
N TYR A 481 31.27 -11.21 -15.97
CA TYR A 481 31.32 -12.29 -15.01
C TYR A 481 31.00 -13.63 -15.67
N TYR A 482 32.04 -14.38 -16.02
CA TYR A 482 31.96 -15.75 -16.49
C TYR A 482 32.97 -16.63 -15.72
N ARG A 483 32.76 -17.94 -15.75
CA ARG A 483 33.72 -18.94 -15.25
C ARG A 483 34.06 -19.90 -16.37
N VAL A 484 35.35 -20.18 -16.57
CA VAL A 484 35.76 -21.30 -17.40
C VAL A 484 35.57 -22.58 -16.59
N GLU A 485 34.71 -23.47 -17.05
CA GLU A 485 34.45 -24.75 -16.39
C GLU A 485 35.26 -25.89 -17.02
N PHE A 486 35.53 -25.80 -18.31
CA PHE A 486 36.31 -26.80 -19.03
C PHE A 486 37.16 -26.14 -20.11
N GLN A 487 38.41 -26.58 -20.25
CA GLN A 487 39.30 -26.19 -21.33
C GLN A 487 40.00 -27.43 -21.88
N ASN A 488 40.11 -27.55 -23.20
CA ASN A 488 40.81 -28.65 -23.85
C ASN A 488 41.51 -28.19 -25.13
N PRO A 489 42.84 -28.37 -25.25
CA PRO A 489 43.77 -28.90 -24.24
C PRO A 489 44.06 -27.91 -23.09
N GLU A 490 44.50 -28.41 -21.93
CA GLU A 490 44.93 -27.56 -20.79
C GLU A 490 46.38 -27.07 -20.92
N SER A 491 47.21 -27.84 -21.63
CA SER A 491 48.62 -27.51 -21.89
C SER A 491 49.05 -28.09 -23.23
N ILE A 492 50.10 -27.52 -23.81
CA ILE A 492 50.68 -27.97 -25.08
C ILE A 492 52.16 -28.24 -24.85
N ALA A 493 52.65 -29.35 -25.43
CA ALA A 493 54.07 -29.63 -25.51
C ALA A 493 54.65 -28.88 -26.72
N VAL A 494 55.60 -27.99 -26.47
CA VAL A 494 56.31 -27.22 -27.48
C VAL A 494 57.78 -27.63 -27.45
N VAL A 495 58.33 -27.91 -28.63
CA VAL A 495 59.76 -28.19 -28.82
C VAL A 495 60.45 -26.91 -29.23
N ILE A 496 61.50 -26.55 -28.51
CA ILE A 496 62.25 -25.31 -28.69
C ILE A 496 63.70 -25.67 -29.00
N TYR A 497 64.25 -25.08 -30.05
CA TYR A 497 65.61 -25.34 -30.55
C TYR A 497 66.35 -24.02 -30.76
N HIS A 498 67.67 -24.09 -30.91
CA HIS A 498 68.47 -22.91 -31.24
C HIS A 498 68.30 -22.53 -32.71
N SER A 499 68.20 -21.24 -33.02
CA SER A 499 68.01 -20.74 -34.39
C SER A 499 69.13 -21.10 -35.38
N ASP A 500 70.28 -21.56 -34.87
CA ASP A 500 71.49 -21.84 -35.64
C ASP A 500 71.64 -23.33 -36.04
N GLU A 501 70.68 -24.19 -35.70
CA GLU A 501 70.58 -25.62 -36.08
C GLU A 501 69.30 -25.90 -36.87
#